data_AF-A0A7C5MJH6-F1
#
_entry.id   AF-A0A7C5MJH6-F1
#
_cell.length_a   1.000
_cell.length_b   1.000
_cell.length_c   1.000
_cell.angle_alpha   90.00
_cell.angle_beta   90.00
_cell.angle_gamma   90.00
#
_symmetry.space_group_name_H-M   'P 1'
#
loop_
_entity.id
_entity.type
_entity.pdbx_description
1 polymer ?
#
loop_
_entity_poly.entity_id
_entity_poly.type
_entity_poly.pdbx_seq_one_letter_code
_entity_poly.pdbx_strand_id
1 'polypeptide(L)'
;MLSLSLSKKVKVLTSLLFAVLLIGICTSQMGGAKPLVAVLLPPGRGDVSLLKSGLEDAARHAGVRLWSGRAASLEEETRLLASVMGHKPAVLLVTPFSAEGSVAGLQEARAAGTHVICFVGCVNEPGIDTAVIDGPDRDAGALSADAVMAWVIHGRAGRAVVGIWPCLRDGGCGECGATFMARLKQMPGIEIIEMEMQPGQSPAEILQAYPQVNLLWAASAQGILQATRAVRALGLAGQVAVFGVGLDRPVADLLQTDGDILQSVAVPLSYQAGYSAMIAAANLAKGAGNGAEIPTSAMIVNSASIDLANTYLVNDGKWLLPVSISGAPGKRLFETTPTPPICKSCVPTAHPVIPTP
;
A
#
# COMPACT_ATOMS: atom_id res chain seq x y z
N MET A 1 49.33 -33.91 57.38
CA MET A 1 47.91 -34.26 57.65
C MET A 1 47.18 -33.02 58.16
N LEU A 2 46.45 -32.31 57.30
CA LEU A 2 45.45 -31.32 57.74
C LEU A 2 44.20 -31.54 56.88
N SER A 3 43.32 -32.35 57.41
CA SER A 3 41.98 -32.63 56.88
C SER A 3 41.08 -31.44 57.24
N LEU A 4 40.90 -30.51 56.30
CA LEU A 4 39.87 -29.47 56.42
C LEU A 4 38.53 -30.09 56.02
N SER A 5 37.81 -30.56 57.05
CA SER A 5 36.41 -30.98 56.95
C SER A 5 35.53 -29.77 56.60
N LEU A 6 35.28 -29.58 55.30
CA LEU A 6 34.24 -28.66 54.84
C LEU A 6 32.86 -29.28 55.11
N SER A 7 32.08 -28.58 55.93
CA SER A 7 30.67 -28.84 56.23
C SER A 7 29.86 -29.18 54.97
N LYS A 8 28.98 -30.19 55.06
CA LYS A 8 28.06 -30.62 53.98
C LYS A 8 27.32 -29.43 53.32
N LYS A 9 27.06 -28.36 54.07
CA LYS A 9 26.40 -27.15 53.55
C LYS A 9 27.27 -26.36 52.57
N VAL A 10 28.59 -26.34 52.76
CA VAL A 10 29.52 -25.61 51.87
C VAL A 10 29.75 -26.37 50.56
N LYS A 11 29.78 -27.72 50.59
CA LYS A 11 29.84 -28.56 49.38
C LYS A 11 28.60 -28.46 48.50
N VAL A 12 27.42 -28.28 49.10
CA VAL A 12 26.16 -28.07 48.35
C VAL A 12 26.12 -26.68 47.72
N LEU A 13 26.64 -25.65 48.42
CA LEU A 13 26.65 -24.28 47.92
C LEU A 13 27.66 -24.06 46.77
N THR A 14 28.83 -24.70 46.82
CA THR A 14 29.80 -24.65 45.70
C THR A 14 29.35 -25.46 44.49
N SER A 15 28.58 -26.54 44.68
CA SER A 15 28.01 -27.31 43.57
C SER A 15 26.85 -26.59 42.88
N LEU A 16 26.04 -25.80 43.61
CA LEU A 16 24.99 -24.97 43.01
C LEU A 16 25.55 -23.78 42.25
N LEU A 17 26.61 -23.13 42.74
CA LEU A 17 27.23 -21.99 42.05
C LEU A 17 27.87 -22.39 40.70
N PHE A 18 28.40 -23.62 40.59
CA PHE A 18 28.98 -24.12 39.34
C PHE A 18 27.91 -24.55 38.32
N ALA A 19 26.75 -25.04 38.77
CA ALA A 19 25.61 -25.37 37.91
C ALA A 19 24.93 -24.11 37.35
N VAL A 20 24.85 -23.02 38.11
CA VAL A 20 24.30 -21.73 37.63
C VAL A 20 25.25 -21.05 36.64
N LEU A 21 26.57 -21.24 36.77
CA LEU A 21 27.55 -20.68 35.83
C LEU A 21 27.58 -21.44 34.48
N LEU A 22 27.25 -22.73 34.46
CA LEU A 22 27.16 -23.53 33.21
C LEU A 22 25.84 -23.31 32.45
N ILE A 23 24.77 -22.91 33.11
CA ILE A 23 23.50 -22.56 32.46
C ILE A 23 23.55 -21.11 31.90
N GLY A 24 24.38 -20.24 32.46
CA GLY A 24 24.52 -18.83 32.05
C GLY A 24 25.38 -18.56 30.81
N ILE A 25 26.05 -19.57 30.23
CA ILE A 25 26.95 -19.39 29.08
C ILE A 25 26.33 -19.88 27.75
N CYS A 26 25.15 -20.50 27.76
CA CYS A 26 24.52 -21.02 26.55
C CYS A 26 23.44 -20.11 25.94
N THR A 27 23.24 -18.88 26.43
CA THR A 27 22.26 -17.93 25.88
C THR A 27 22.87 -16.76 25.11
N SER A 28 24.16 -16.82 24.78
CA SER A 28 24.78 -15.89 23.83
C SER A 28 24.75 -16.46 22.40
N GLN A 29 23.82 -15.93 21.60
CA GLN A 29 23.81 -15.93 20.13
C GLN A 29 23.69 -17.28 19.41
N MET A 30 22.48 -17.83 19.33
CA MET A 30 22.05 -18.45 18.06
C MET A 30 21.71 -17.31 17.09
N GLY A 31 22.74 -16.69 16.52
CA GLY A 31 22.61 -15.91 15.30
C GLY A 31 22.31 -16.86 14.14
N GLY A 32 21.09 -17.39 14.10
CA GLY A 32 20.61 -18.20 12.98
C GLY A 32 20.76 -17.40 11.69
N ALA A 33 21.14 -18.08 10.60
CA ALA A 33 21.22 -17.43 9.30
C ALA A 33 19.88 -16.73 9.02
N LYS A 34 19.93 -15.42 8.71
CA LYS A 34 18.74 -14.62 8.39
C LYS A 34 17.92 -15.35 7.33
N PRO A 35 16.60 -15.54 7.51
CA PRO A 35 15.79 -16.26 6.54
C PRO A 35 15.77 -15.48 5.22
N LEU A 36 15.68 -16.21 4.12
CA LEU A 36 15.62 -15.65 2.77
C LEU A 36 14.16 -15.45 2.36
N VAL A 37 13.84 -14.22 1.97
CA VAL A 37 12.62 -13.88 1.24
C VAL A 37 13.01 -13.66 -0.22
N ALA A 38 12.40 -14.44 -1.11
CA ALA A 38 12.50 -14.28 -2.55
C ALA A 38 11.33 -13.44 -3.06
N VAL A 39 11.59 -12.50 -3.96
CA VAL A 39 10.57 -11.65 -4.56
C VAL A 39 10.62 -11.73 -6.08
N LEU A 40 9.48 -12.03 -6.71
CA LEU A 40 9.28 -11.85 -8.14
C LEU A 40 8.40 -10.62 -8.37
N LEU A 41 9.01 -9.57 -8.94
CA LEU A 41 8.39 -8.27 -9.14
C LEU A 41 7.42 -8.29 -10.33
N PRO A 42 6.37 -7.44 -10.29
CA PRO A 42 5.35 -7.40 -11.33
C PRO A 42 5.92 -7.03 -12.72
N PRO A 43 5.60 -7.79 -13.78
CA PRO A 43 5.97 -7.44 -15.15
C PRO A 43 5.21 -6.19 -15.62
N GLY A 44 5.78 -5.44 -16.56
CA GLY A 44 5.09 -4.33 -17.26
C GLY A 44 4.70 -3.08 -16.46
N ARG A 45 4.79 -3.07 -15.12
CA ARG A 45 4.46 -1.90 -14.29
C ARG A 45 5.52 -0.79 -14.30
N GLY A 46 5.08 0.45 -14.42
CA GLY A 46 5.93 1.66 -14.42
C GLY A 46 6.37 2.14 -13.03
N ASP A 47 5.65 1.76 -11.97
CA ASP A 47 5.91 2.11 -10.57
C ASP A 47 6.79 1.08 -9.83
N VAL A 48 7.29 0.06 -10.54
CA VAL A 48 8.02 -1.08 -9.97
C VAL A 48 9.28 -0.69 -9.19
N SER A 49 9.89 0.46 -9.49
CA SER A 49 11.07 0.97 -8.79
C SER A 49 10.73 1.43 -7.36
N LEU A 50 9.56 2.05 -7.16
CA LEU A 50 9.07 2.45 -5.84
C LEU A 50 8.68 1.22 -5.02
N LEU A 51 7.99 0.25 -5.63
CA LEU A 51 7.69 -1.05 -5.03
C LEU A 51 8.96 -1.75 -4.54
N LYS A 52 9.97 -1.85 -5.42
CA LYS A 52 11.28 -2.45 -5.12
C LYS A 52 11.98 -1.74 -3.97
N SER A 53 11.94 -0.41 -3.94
CA SER A 53 12.56 0.38 -2.85
C SER A 53 11.91 0.05 -1.49
N GLY A 54 10.57 0.00 -1.43
CA GLY A 54 9.85 -0.37 -0.21
C GLY A 54 10.19 -1.78 0.27
N LEU A 55 10.24 -2.75 -0.65
CA LEU A 55 10.66 -4.13 -0.35
C LEU A 55 12.09 -4.19 0.23
N GLU A 56 13.04 -3.48 -0.38
CA GLU A 56 14.43 -3.46 0.04
C GLU A 56 14.61 -2.82 1.43
N ASP A 57 13.90 -1.74 1.71
CA ASP A 57 13.95 -1.04 2.99
C ASP A 57 13.34 -1.89 4.12
N ALA A 58 12.16 -2.47 3.87
CA ALA A 58 11.52 -3.38 4.82
C ALA A 58 12.35 -4.64 5.07
N ALA A 59 13.05 -5.18 4.05
CA ALA A 59 13.92 -6.33 4.23
C ALA A 59 15.09 -6.00 5.18
N ARG A 60 15.68 -4.80 5.02
CA ARG A 60 16.73 -4.31 5.94
C ARG A 60 16.19 -4.10 7.35
N HIS A 61 15.04 -3.45 7.49
CA HIS A 61 14.39 -3.23 8.78
C HIS A 61 14.08 -4.56 9.48
N ALA A 62 13.42 -5.48 8.79
CA ALA A 62 13.05 -6.78 9.33
C ALA A 62 14.25 -7.71 9.51
N GLY A 63 15.43 -7.36 9.00
CA GLY A 63 16.64 -8.17 9.14
C GLY A 63 16.54 -9.53 8.43
N VAL A 64 15.87 -9.58 7.27
CA VAL A 64 15.81 -10.76 6.40
C VAL A 64 16.78 -10.61 5.22
N ARG A 65 17.15 -11.73 4.59
CA ARG A 65 17.85 -11.69 3.30
C ARG A 65 16.82 -11.53 2.19
N LEU A 66 17.15 -10.72 1.19
CA LEU A 66 16.30 -10.49 0.02
C LEU A 66 16.99 -11.02 -1.23
N TRP A 67 16.24 -11.78 -2.03
CA TRP A 67 16.52 -11.99 -3.45
C TRP A 67 15.36 -11.38 -4.25
N SER A 68 15.64 -10.66 -5.33
CA SER A 68 14.60 -10.10 -6.19
C SER A 68 14.88 -10.38 -7.66
N GLY A 69 13.87 -10.80 -8.40
CA GLY A 69 13.89 -10.94 -9.85
C GLY A 69 12.68 -10.29 -10.49
N ARG A 70 12.73 -10.06 -11.80
CA ARG A 70 11.59 -9.61 -12.61
C ARG A 70 11.62 -10.35 -13.93
N ALA A 71 10.56 -11.09 -14.24
CA ALA A 71 10.46 -11.82 -15.48
C ALA A 71 9.88 -10.96 -16.60
N ALA A 72 10.44 -11.06 -17.80
CA ALA A 72 9.87 -10.49 -19.03
C ALA A 72 9.03 -11.51 -19.82
N SER A 73 9.10 -12.80 -19.46
CA SER A 73 8.32 -13.89 -20.06
C SER A 73 8.05 -15.00 -19.05
N LEU A 74 7.09 -15.87 -19.33
CA LEU A 74 6.84 -17.07 -18.52
C LEU A 74 8.07 -17.99 -18.45
N GLU A 75 8.81 -18.12 -19.54
CA GLU A 75 10.06 -18.90 -19.57
C GLU A 75 11.12 -18.33 -18.62
N GLU A 76 11.25 -16.99 -18.60
CA GLU A 76 12.16 -16.33 -17.68
C GLU A 76 11.70 -16.47 -16.22
N GLU A 77 10.39 -16.40 -15.95
CA GLU A 77 9.85 -16.68 -14.62
C GLU A 77 10.24 -18.09 -14.15
N THR A 78 10.01 -19.10 -14.98
CA THR A 78 10.38 -20.49 -14.67
C THR A 78 11.87 -20.62 -14.35
N ARG A 79 12.75 -19.97 -15.12
CA ARG A 79 14.20 -19.96 -14.88
C ARG A 79 14.54 -19.27 -13.55
N LEU A 80 13.92 -18.14 -13.26
CA LEU A 80 14.14 -17.37 -12.03
C LEU A 80 13.67 -18.15 -10.80
N LEU A 81 12.50 -18.80 -10.87
CA LEU A 81 11.99 -19.71 -9.84
C LEU A 81 12.97 -20.86 -9.59
N ALA A 82 13.37 -21.58 -10.64
CA ALA A 82 14.33 -22.68 -10.50
C ALA A 82 15.65 -22.24 -9.84
N SER A 83 16.15 -21.05 -10.20
CA SER A 83 17.36 -20.48 -9.62
C SER A 83 17.19 -20.16 -8.12
N VAL A 84 16.13 -19.46 -7.73
CA VAL A 84 15.98 -19.02 -6.35
C VAL A 84 15.59 -20.17 -5.42
N MET A 85 14.82 -21.15 -5.91
CA MET A 85 14.41 -22.31 -5.12
C MET A 85 15.60 -23.18 -4.66
N GLY A 86 16.71 -23.19 -5.40
CA GLY A 86 17.96 -23.82 -4.97
C GLY A 86 18.55 -23.23 -3.67
N HIS A 87 18.19 -21.99 -3.34
CA HIS A 87 18.57 -21.32 -2.09
C HIS A 87 17.56 -21.52 -0.96
N LYS A 88 16.49 -22.29 -1.17
CA LYS A 88 15.45 -22.64 -0.20
C LYS A 88 14.92 -21.39 0.53
N PRO A 89 14.31 -20.43 -0.20
CA PRO A 89 13.68 -19.28 0.43
C PRO A 89 12.61 -19.75 1.43
N ALA A 90 12.48 -19.05 2.56
CA ALA A 90 11.40 -19.32 3.49
C ALA A 90 10.05 -18.85 2.92
N VAL A 91 10.09 -17.74 2.17
CA VAL A 91 8.92 -17.13 1.54
C VAL A 91 9.26 -16.69 0.12
N LEU A 92 8.33 -16.96 -0.80
CA LEU A 92 8.27 -16.42 -2.15
C LEU A 92 7.11 -15.42 -2.22
N LEU A 93 7.44 -14.14 -2.32
CA LEU A 93 6.49 -13.07 -2.62
C LEU A 93 6.46 -12.87 -4.14
N VAL A 94 5.33 -13.12 -4.79
CA VAL A 94 5.28 -13.24 -6.26
C VAL A 94 4.10 -12.49 -6.86
N THR A 95 4.38 -11.70 -7.90
CA THR A 95 3.37 -11.39 -8.92
C THR A 95 3.59 -12.34 -10.08
N PRO A 96 2.69 -13.33 -10.30
CA PRO A 96 2.87 -14.31 -11.36
C PRO A 96 2.79 -13.66 -12.74
N PHE A 97 3.63 -14.12 -13.68
CA PHE A 97 3.62 -13.66 -15.06
C PHE A 97 2.32 -14.06 -15.77
N SER A 98 1.75 -15.21 -15.44
CA SER A 98 0.49 -15.70 -15.99
C SER A 98 -0.35 -16.37 -14.91
N ALA A 99 -1.65 -16.06 -14.88
CA ALA A 99 -2.56 -16.66 -13.91
C ALA A 99 -2.66 -18.19 -14.08
N GLU A 100 -2.51 -18.70 -15.30
CA GLU A 100 -2.53 -20.13 -15.61
C GLU A 100 -1.11 -20.71 -15.71
N GLY A 101 -0.21 -20.02 -16.43
CA GLY A 101 1.12 -20.52 -16.75
C GLY A 101 2.06 -20.63 -15.55
N SER A 102 1.87 -19.77 -14.54
CA SER A 102 2.72 -19.74 -13.35
C SER A 102 2.34 -20.79 -12.30
N VAL A 103 1.19 -21.47 -12.45
CA VAL A 103 0.63 -22.43 -11.48
C VAL A 103 1.65 -23.51 -11.09
N ALA A 104 2.24 -24.18 -12.07
CA ALA A 104 3.14 -25.31 -11.82
C ALA A 104 4.37 -24.92 -11.00
N GLY A 105 5.02 -23.79 -11.35
CA GLY A 105 6.20 -23.31 -10.62
C GLY A 105 5.88 -22.90 -9.17
N LEU A 106 4.70 -22.33 -8.92
CA LEU A 106 4.26 -22.00 -7.56
C LEU A 106 3.91 -23.25 -6.74
N GLN A 107 3.32 -24.28 -7.36
CA GLN A 107 3.07 -25.57 -6.70
C GLN A 107 4.38 -26.25 -6.29
N GLU A 108 5.39 -26.24 -7.16
CA GLU A 108 6.73 -26.78 -6.85
C GLU A 108 7.37 -26.04 -5.67
N ALA A 109 7.27 -24.71 -5.63
CA ALA A 109 7.79 -23.91 -4.52
C ALA A 109 7.18 -24.33 -3.17
N ARG A 110 5.85 -24.55 -3.14
CA ARG A 110 5.16 -25.03 -1.94
C ARG A 110 5.53 -26.44 -1.55
N ALA A 111 5.63 -27.34 -2.52
CA ALA A 111 6.05 -28.72 -2.28
C ALA A 111 7.46 -28.79 -1.66
N ALA A 112 8.32 -27.81 -1.98
CA ALA A 112 9.63 -27.63 -1.36
C ALA A 112 9.61 -26.94 0.02
N GLY A 113 8.43 -26.63 0.56
CA GLY A 113 8.24 -26.02 1.88
C GLY A 113 8.40 -24.49 1.90
N THR A 114 8.41 -23.82 0.75
CA THR A 114 8.39 -22.35 0.66
C THR A 114 6.97 -21.83 0.78
N HIS A 115 6.74 -20.84 1.65
CA HIS A 115 5.46 -20.14 1.68
C HIS A 115 5.32 -19.25 0.45
N VAL A 116 4.18 -19.30 -0.23
CA VAL A 116 3.90 -18.44 -1.39
C VAL A 116 2.91 -17.35 -1.00
N ILE A 117 3.29 -16.09 -1.19
CA ILE A 117 2.43 -14.93 -1.03
C ILE A 117 2.24 -14.29 -2.40
N CYS A 118 1.01 -14.21 -2.87
CA CYS A 118 0.68 -13.51 -4.10
C CYS A 118 0.60 -12.00 -3.85
N PHE A 119 1.18 -11.20 -4.74
CA PHE A 119 1.20 -9.75 -4.65
C PHE A 119 0.78 -9.15 -5.98
N VAL A 120 -0.18 -8.22 -5.98
CA VAL A 120 -0.70 -7.58 -7.21
C VAL A 120 -1.29 -8.63 -8.16
N GLY A 121 -2.19 -9.47 -7.63
CA GLY A 121 -2.81 -10.58 -8.37
C GLY A 121 -2.18 -11.94 -8.07
N CYS A 122 -2.86 -13.01 -8.50
CA CYS A 122 -2.47 -14.38 -8.22
C CYS A 122 -2.84 -15.32 -9.38
N VAL A 123 -2.47 -16.59 -9.23
CA VAL A 123 -2.81 -17.67 -10.16
C VAL A 123 -4.26 -18.13 -10.00
N ASN A 124 -4.83 -18.70 -11.06
CA ASN A 124 -6.21 -19.19 -11.13
C ASN A 124 -6.37 -20.60 -10.53
N GLU A 125 -5.68 -20.89 -9.42
CA GLU A 125 -5.71 -22.20 -8.76
C GLU A 125 -5.88 -22.01 -7.24
N PRO A 126 -7.02 -22.41 -6.66
CA PRO A 126 -7.29 -22.21 -5.25
C PRO A 126 -6.27 -22.88 -4.34
N GLY A 127 -5.86 -22.15 -3.31
CA GLY A 127 -5.06 -22.71 -2.22
C GLY A 127 -3.57 -22.84 -2.52
N ILE A 128 -3.06 -22.33 -3.64
CA ILE A 128 -1.62 -22.15 -3.89
C ILE A 128 -1.06 -21.01 -3.02
N ASP A 129 -1.78 -19.91 -2.92
CA ASP A 129 -1.38 -18.77 -2.11
C ASP A 129 -1.65 -19.02 -0.63
N THR A 130 -0.72 -18.52 0.20
CA THR A 130 -0.91 -18.43 1.65
C THR A 130 -1.63 -17.13 2.03
N ALA A 131 -1.55 -16.13 1.16
CA ALA A 131 -2.26 -14.85 1.21
C ALA A 131 -2.18 -14.14 -0.16
N VAL A 132 -3.17 -13.31 -0.47
CA VAL A 132 -3.14 -12.33 -1.57
C VAL A 132 -3.02 -10.93 -0.99
N ILE A 133 -2.06 -10.18 -1.52
CA ILE A 133 -1.91 -8.75 -1.28
C ILE A 133 -2.43 -8.03 -2.52
N ASP A 134 -3.57 -7.36 -2.38
CA ASP A 134 -4.12 -6.54 -3.45
C ASP A 134 -3.15 -5.42 -3.83
N GLY A 135 -3.14 -5.06 -5.12
CA GLY A 135 -2.23 -4.07 -5.65
C GLY A 135 -2.65 -2.63 -5.34
N PRO A 136 -1.71 -1.67 -5.35
CA PRO A 136 -1.98 -0.26 -5.04
C PRO A 136 -2.97 0.39 -6.00
N ASP A 137 -3.06 -0.09 -7.24
CA ASP A 137 -4.04 0.38 -8.22
C ASP A 137 -5.46 -0.12 -7.93
N ARG A 138 -5.58 -1.39 -7.54
CA ARG A 138 -6.86 -1.98 -7.12
C ARG A 138 -7.41 -1.24 -5.90
N ASP A 139 -6.56 -1.05 -4.89
CA ASP A 139 -6.91 -0.32 -3.67
C ASP A 139 -7.31 1.12 -4.00
N ALA A 140 -6.56 1.81 -4.86
CA ALA A 140 -6.88 3.18 -5.25
C ALA A 140 -8.23 3.28 -5.99
N GLY A 141 -8.52 2.34 -6.89
CA GLY A 141 -9.80 2.26 -7.58
C GLY A 141 -10.97 2.04 -6.61
N ALA A 142 -10.83 1.09 -5.68
CA ALA A 142 -11.83 0.79 -4.67
C ALA A 142 -12.07 1.98 -3.72
N LEU A 143 -11.00 2.56 -3.16
CA LEU A 143 -11.09 3.72 -2.28
C LEU A 143 -11.71 4.92 -3.00
N SER A 144 -11.37 5.14 -4.28
CA SER A 144 -11.95 6.23 -5.04
C SER A 144 -13.46 6.07 -5.22
N ALA A 145 -13.97 4.84 -5.40
CA ALA A 145 -15.40 4.57 -5.47
C ALA A 145 -16.08 4.77 -4.10
N ASP A 146 -15.44 4.32 -3.02
CA ASP A 146 -15.93 4.53 -1.66
C ASP A 146 -15.99 6.03 -1.30
N ALA A 147 -15.02 6.83 -1.76
CA ALA A 147 -15.03 8.29 -1.60
C ALA A 147 -16.17 8.96 -2.38
N VAL A 148 -16.46 8.49 -3.60
CA VAL A 148 -17.63 8.93 -4.37
C VAL A 148 -18.91 8.62 -3.59
N MET A 149 -19.04 7.42 -3.02
CA MET A 149 -20.24 7.08 -2.24
C MET A 149 -20.42 7.88 -0.98
N ALA A 150 -19.35 8.11 -0.23
CA ALA A 150 -19.39 8.97 0.94
C ALA A 150 -19.92 10.36 0.53
N TRP A 151 -19.44 10.90 -0.59
CA TRP A 151 -19.92 12.17 -1.12
C TRP A 151 -21.40 12.12 -1.55
N VAL A 152 -21.85 11.07 -2.23
CA VAL A 152 -23.26 10.92 -2.66
C VAL A 152 -24.21 10.80 -1.47
N ILE A 153 -23.85 10.00 -0.47
CA ILE A 153 -24.67 9.75 0.73
C ILE A 153 -24.72 10.97 1.64
N HIS A 154 -23.59 11.66 1.85
CA HIS A 154 -23.49 12.79 2.77
C HIS A 154 -23.78 14.16 2.12
N GLY A 155 -23.80 14.26 0.78
CA GLY A 155 -23.46 15.51 0.09
C GLY A 155 -24.43 16.04 -0.97
N ARG A 156 -25.75 16.01 -0.74
CA ARG A 156 -26.77 16.82 -1.49
C ARG A 156 -27.28 16.29 -2.84
N ALA A 157 -26.75 15.20 -3.40
CA ALA A 157 -27.16 14.77 -4.74
C ALA A 157 -28.31 13.74 -4.78
N GLY A 158 -28.47 12.88 -3.76
CA GLY A 158 -29.49 11.81 -3.71
C GLY A 158 -29.39 10.72 -4.80
N ARG A 159 -28.70 11.03 -5.91
CA ARG A 159 -28.33 10.19 -7.04
C ARG A 159 -27.13 10.83 -7.76
N ALA A 160 -26.08 10.06 -8.04
CA ALA A 160 -25.00 10.52 -8.93
C ALA A 160 -25.16 9.93 -10.32
N VAL A 161 -24.89 10.74 -11.34
CA VAL A 161 -24.77 10.35 -12.73
C VAL A 161 -23.31 10.51 -13.10
N VAL A 162 -22.59 9.38 -13.10
CA VAL A 162 -21.14 9.37 -13.20
C VAL A 162 -20.72 9.33 -14.67
N GLY A 163 -19.98 10.35 -15.08
CA GLY A 163 -19.21 10.38 -16.31
C GLY A 163 -17.76 9.96 -16.07
N ILE A 164 -17.30 8.92 -16.73
CA ILE A 164 -15.91 8.45 -16.67
C ILE A 164 -15.10 9.06 -17.81
N TRP A 165 -14.15 9.92 -17.46
CA TRP A 165 -13.20 10.55 -18.37
C TRP A 165 -12.15 9.53 -18.82
N PRO A 166 -11.79 9.45 -20.11
CA PRO A 166 -11.26 8.25 -20.71
C PRO A 166 -9.84 8.00 -20.19
N CYS A 167 -9.61 6.72 -20.03
CA CYS A 167 -8.31 6.14 -19.85
C CYS A 167 -7.69 6.03 -21.25
N LEU A 168 -6.50 6.62 -21.40
CA LEU A 168 -5.86 6.85 -22.71
C LEU A 168 -5.84 5.58 -23.57
N ARG A 169 -6.36 5.75 -24.80
CA ARG A 169 -6.24 5.05 -26.11
C ARG A 169 -5.91 3.55 -26.25
N ASP A 170 -5.42 2.83 -25.26
CA ASP A 170 -4.85 1.49 -25.43
C ASP A 170 -5.39 0.42 -24.44
N GLY A 171 -6.66 0.52 -24.00
CA GLY A 171 -7.34 -0.62 -23.36
C GLY A 171 -7.74 -0.49 -21.90
N GLY A 172 -8.22 0.68 -21.49
CA GLY A 172 -8.93 0.85 -20.21
C GLY A 172 -8.03 1.36 -19.09
N CYS A 173 -8.67 1.79 -18.02
CA CYS A 173 -8.11 2.45 -16.84
C CYS A 173 -7.18 1.58 -15.98
N GLY A 174 -6.56 0.57 -16.60
CA GLY A 174 -5.92 -0.55 -15.94
C GLY A 174 -6.81 -1.15 -14.86
N GLU A 175 -6.16 -1.62 -13.81
CA GLU A 175 -6.79 -2.20 -12.62
C GLU A 175 -7.56 -1.15 -11.80
N CYS A 176 -7.13 0.13 -11.81
CA CYS A 176 -7.79 1.22 -11.10
C CYS A 176 -9.24 1.41 -11.53
N GLY A 177 -9.49 1.67 -12.81
CA GLY A 177 -10.87 1.93 -13.25
C GLY A 177 -11.71 0.67 -13.36
N ALA A 178 -11.11 -0.50 -13.61
CA ALA A 178 -11.83 -1.77 -13.51
C ALA A 178 -12.39 -1.98 -12.09
N THR A 179 -11.57 -1.74 -11.07
CA THR A 179 -11.98 -1.89 -9.66
C THR A 179 -12.95 -0.79 -9.24
N PHE A 180 -12.71 0.46 -9.63
CA PHE A 180 -13.63 1.57 -9.42
C PHE A 180 -15.03 1.24 -9.97
N MET A 181 -15.10 0.74 -11.21
CA MET A 181 -16.36 0.38 -11.87
C MET A 181 -17.05 -0.81 -11.21
N ALA A 182 -16.30 -1.88 -10.90
CA ALA A 182 -16.86 -3.03 -10.20
C ALA A 182 -17.44 -2.64 -8.84
N ARG A 183 -16.77 -1.72 -8.14
CA ARG A 183 -17.20 -1.21 -6.83
C ARG A 183 -18.43 -0.30 -6.95
N LEU A 184 -18.44 0.65 -7.89
CA LEU A 184 -19.60 1.53 -8.13
C LEU A 184 -20.87 0.77 -8.54
N LYS A 185 -20.76 -0.28 -9.37
CA LYS A 185 -21.92 -1.08 -9.80
C LYS A 185 -22.64 -1.79 -8.64
N GLN A 186 -21.99 -1.94 -7.49
CA GLN A 186 -22.57 -2.54 -6.29
C GLN A 186 -23.28 -1.52 -5.39
N MET A 187 -23.20 -0.23 -5.70
CA MET A 187 -23.60 0.84 -4.80
C MET A 187 -24.98 1.41 -5.16
N PRO A 188 -25.92 1.53 -4.20
CA PRO A 188 -27.24 2.09 -4.46
C PRO A 188 -27.17 3.60 -4.71
N GLY A 189 -28.05 4.13 -5.57
CA GLY A 189 -28.11 5.57 -5.84
C GLY A 189 -27.08 6.08 -6.86
N ILE A 190 -26.33 5.19 -7.51
CA ILE A 190 -25.43 5.54 -8.61
C ILE A 190 -26.05 5.11 -9.93
N GLU A 191 -26.18 6.06 -10.85
CA GLU A 191 -26.37 5.80 -12.27
C GLU A 191 -25.03 6.03 -12.97
N ILE A 192 -24.59 5.04 -13.74
CA ILE A 192 -23.35 5.14 -14.50
C ILE A 192 -23.73 5.39 -15.95
N ILE A 193 -23.23 6.49 -16.51
CA ILE A 193 -23.28 6.70 -17.97
C ILE A 193 -21.90 6.33 -18.50
N GLU A 194 -21.83 5.16 -19.12
CA GLU A 194 -20.66 4.79 -19.92
C GLU A 194 -20.68 5.66 -21.18
N MET A 195 -19.79 6.66 -21.24
CA MET A 195 -19.76 7.62 -22.33
C MET A 195 -18.85 7.10 -23.44
N GLU A 196 -19.40 6.93 -24.63
CA GLU A 196 -18.57 6.68 -25.82
C GLU A 196 -17.84 7.97 -26.20
N MET A 197 -16.53 7.94 -26.04
CA MET A 197 -15.67 9.08 -26.28
C MET A 197 -15.04 9.06 -27.67
N GLN A 198 -15.14 10.18 -28.36
CA GLN A 198 -14.43 10.36 -29.62
C GLN A 198 -12.96 10.68 -29.36
N PRO A 199 -12.02 10.21 -30.20
CA PRO A 199 -10.61 10.54 -30.07
C PRO A 199 -10.39 12.06 -30.02
N GLY A 200 -9.75 12.56 -28.96
CA GLY A 200 -9.44 13.98 -28.80
C GLY A 200 -10.59 14.86 -28.29
N GLN A 201 -11.77 14.28 -28.04
CA GLN A 201 -12.84 14.98 -27.33
C GLN A 201 -12.34 15.39 -25.94
N SER A 202 -12.82 16.53 -25.44
CA SER A 202 -12.46 17.21 -24.19
C SER A 202 -13.53 17.02 -23.10
N PRO A 203 -13.21 17.21 -21.80
CA PRO A 203 -14.21 17.03 -20.74
C PRO A 203 -15.33 18.07 -20.82
N ALA A 204 -15.04 19.25 -21.38
CA ALA A 204 -16.06 20.27 -21.62
C ALA A 204 -17.09 19.81 -22.66
N GLU A 205 -16.63 19.19 -23.76
CA GLU A 205 -17.52 18.64 -24.80
C GLU A 205 -18.37 17.49 -24.25
N ILE A 206 -17.84 16.68 -23.33
CA ILE A 206 -18.64 15.68 -22.62
C ILE A 206 -19.73 16.35 -21.79
N LEU A 207 -19.38 17.30 -20.93
CA LEU A 207 -20.35 17.93 -20.04
C LEU A 207 -21.47 18.65 -20.82
N GLN A 208 -21.15 19.15 -22.02
CA GLN A 208 -22.13 19.72 -22.94
C GLN A 208 -23.02 18.65 -23.59
N ALA A 209 -22.46 17.50 -23.98
CA ALA A 209 -23.21 16.40 -24.59
C ALA A 209 -24.07 15.61 -23.58
N TYR A 210 -23.63 15.57 -22.31
CA TYR A 210 -24.28 14.84 -21.22
C TYR A 210 -24.56 15.79 -20.03
N PRO A 211 -25.48 16.76 -20.19
CA PRO A 211 -25.76 17.77 -19.16
C PRO A 211 -26.32 17.19 -17.85
N GLN A 212 -26.76 15.93 -17.85
CA GLN A 212 -27.20 15.19 -16.67
C GLN A 212 -26.04 14.70 -15.79
N VAL A 213 -24.80 14.68 -16.29
CA VAL A 213 -23.63 14.24 -15.53
C VAL A 213 -23.33 15.25 -14.43
N ASN A 214 -23.29 14.78 -13.19
CA ASN A 214 -22.99 15.59 -12.01
C ASN A 214 -21.70 15.14 -11.29
N LEU A 215 -21.01 14.14 -11.84
CA LEU A 215 -19.72 13.67 -11.35
C LEU A 215 -18.82 13.25 -12.52
N LEU A 216 -17.59 13.75 -12.55
CA LEU A 216 -16.54 13.25 -13.43
C LEU A 216 -15.51 12.45 -12.63
N TRP A 217 -15.12 11.28 -13.14
CA TRP A 217 -14.00 10.50 -12.61
C TRP A 217 -12.88 10.36 -13.63
N ALA A 218 -11.63 10.54 -13.20
CA ALA A 218 -10.45 10.42 -14.05
C ALA A 218 -9.37 9.52 -13.43
N ALA A 219 -8.83 8.58 -14.21
CA ALA A 219 -7.82 7.61 -13.75
C ALA A 219 -6.37 8.13 -13.78
N SER A 220 -6.14 9.44 -13.94
CA SER A 220 -4.80 10.02 -13.96
C SER A 220 -4.79 11.48 -13.51
N ALA A 221 -3.65 11.96 -13.01
CA ALA A 221 -3.46 13.36 -12.64
C ALA A 221 -3.74 14.34 -13.81
N GLN A 222 -3.32 13.98 -15.03
CA GLN A 222 -3.62 14.77 -16.22
C GLN A 222 -5.13 14.83 -16.50
N GLY A 223 -5.83 13.70 -16.38
CA GLY A 223 -7.28 13.65 -16.54
C GLY A 223 -8.02 14.47 -15.48
N ILE A 224 -7.58 14.39 -14.22
CA ILE A 224 -8.13 15.19 -13.11
C ILE A 224 -7.97 16.69 -13.41
N LEU A 225 -6.78 17.10 -13.85
CA LEU A 225 -6.50 18.49 -14.20
C LEU A 225 -7.41 19.00 -15.33
N GLN A 226 -7.60 18.19 -16.38
CA GLN A 226 -8.48 18.54 -17.50
C GLN A 226 -9.95 18.62 -17.07
N ALA A 227 -10.45 17.63 -16.33
CA ALA A 227 -11.83 17.59 -15.86
C ALA A 227 -12.15 18.78 -14.94
N THR A 228 -11.28 19.05 -13.96
CA THR A 228 -11.45 20.17 -13.03
C THR A 228 -11.49 21.52 -13.75
N ARG A 229 -10.60 21.72 -14.73
CA ARG A 229 -10.58 22.95 -15.54
C ARG A 229 -11.81 23.09 -16.42
N ALA A 230 -12.34 22.00 -16.97
CA ALA A 230 -13.56 22.03 -17.76
C ALA A 230 -14.78 22.43 -16.93
N VAL A 231 -14.95 21.82 -15.74
CA VAL A 231 -16.02 22.20 -14.80
C VAL A 231 -15.92 23.68 -14.44
N ARG A 232 -14.72 24.18 -14.14
CA ARG A 232 -14.50 25.60 -13.84
C ARG A 232 -14.86 26.50 -15.02
N ALA A 233 -14.37 26.16 -16.23
CA ALA A 233 -14.59 26.96 -17.43
C ALA A 233 -16.07 27.04 -17.82
N LEU A 234 -16.85 25.99 -17.53
CA LEU A 234 -18.29 25.95 -17.76
C LEU A 234 -19.12 26.57 -16.63
N GLY A 235 -18.49 27.05 -15.55
CA GLY A 235 -19.21 27.62 -14.40
C GLY A 235 -20.03 26.59 -13.61
N LEU A 236 -19.63 25.33 -13.63
CA LEU A 236 -20.35 24.20 -13.02
C LEU A 236 -19.84 23.85 -11.62
N ALA A 237 -19.11 24.76 -10.98
CA ALA A 237 -18.63 24.58 -9.61
C ALA A 237 -19.80 24.38 -8.63
N GLY A 238 -19.64 23.44 -7.70
CA GLY A 238 -20.72 23.02 -6.79
C GLY A 238 -21.87 22.23 -7.45
N GLN A 239 -21.88 22.07 -8.77
CA GLN A 239 -22.87 21.29 -9.52
C GLN A 239 -22.29 19.98 -10.08
N VAL A 240 -21.05 20.03 -10.56
CA VAL A 240 -20.31 18.86 -11.05
C VAL A 240 -19.08 18.64 -10.17
N ALA A 241 -19.04 17.50 -9.50
CA ALA A 241 -17.89 17.09 -8.70
C ALA A 241 -16.85 16.36 -9.56
N VAL A 242 -15.57 16.49 -9.20
CA VAL A 242 -14.47 15.74 -9.81
C VAL A 242 -13.81 14.85 -8.76
N PHE A 243 -13.57 13.59 -9.14
CA PHE A 243 -12.80 12.59 -8.40
C PHE A 243 -11.76 11.96 -9.34
N GLY A 244 -10.78 11.26 -8.79
CA GLY A 244 -9.87 10.50 -9.64
C GLY A 244 -8.74 9.79 -8.91
N VAL A 245 -7.84 9.22 -9.70
CA VAL A 245 -6.61 8.58 -9.23
C VAL A 245 -5.40 9.36 -9.73
N GLY A 246 -4.48 9.68 -8.82
CA GLY A 246 -3.22 10.33 -9.14
C GLY A 246 -3.05 11.69 -8.47
N LEU A 247 -1.81 11.96 -8.06
CA LEU A 247 -1.41 13.20 -7.39
C LEU A 247 -0.08 13.68 -7.96
N ASP A 248 -0.11 14.85 -8.58
CA ASP A 248 1.06 15.65 -8.91
C ASP A 248 0.90 17.06 -8.32
N ARG A 249 1.89 17.93 -8.50
CA ARG A 249 1.81 19.28 -7.92
C ARG A 249 0.60 20.07 -8.42
N PRO A 250 0.30 20.11 -9.73
CA PRO A 250 -0.91 20.75 -10.22
C PRO A 250 -2.21 20.23 -9.60
N VAL A 251 -2.39 18.91 -9.45
CA VAL A 251 -3.56 18.33 -8.79
C VAL A 251 -3.60 18.68 -7.31
N ALA A 252 -2.44 18.67 -6.65
CA ALA A 252 -2.29 19.07 -5.25
C ALA A 252 -2.72 20.53 -5.02
N ASP A 253 -2.34 21.43 -5.94
CA ASP A 253 -2.77 22.83 -5.92
C ASP A 253 -4.30 22.94 -6.12
N LEU A 254 -4.87 22.18 -7.07
CA LEU A 254 -6.33 22.14 -7.30
C LEU A 254 -7.12 21.69 -6.07
N LEU A 255 -6.61 20.71 -5.31
CA LEU A 255 -7.25 20.27 -4.07
C LEU A 255 -7.37 21.40 -3.03
N GLN A 256 -6.46 22.37 -3.05
CA GLN A 256 -6.51 23.54 -2.17
C GLN A 256 -7.37 24.66 -2.72
N THR A 257 -7.34 24.90 -4.03
CA THR A 257 -7.99 26.07 -4.64
C THR A 257 -9.42 25.81 -5.13
N ASP A 258 -9.79 24.55 -5.38
CA ASP A 258 -11.04 24.17 -6.06
C ASP A 258 -11.77 23.05 -5.32
N GLY A 259 -11.84 23.14 -3.99
CA GLY A 259 -12.53 22.15 -3.16
C GLY A 259 -14.05 22.05 -3.40
N ASP A 260 -14.66 22.99 -4.12
CA ASP A 260 -16.04 22.95 -4.61
C ASP A 260 -16.18 22.23 -5.97
N ILE A 261 -15.07 21.84 -6.61
CA ILE A 261 -15.02 21.04 -7.83
C ILE A 261 -14.31 19.71 -7.52
N LEU A 262 -13.00 19.74 -7.26
CA LEU A 262 -12.18 18.55 -7.00
C LEU A 262 -12.32 18.13 -5.54
N GLN A 263 -13.11 17.09 -5.31
CA GLN A 263 -13.49 16.66 -3.96
C GLN A 263 -12.38 15.85 -3.29
N SER A 264 -11.80 14.90 -4.03
CA SER A 264 -10.70 14.07 -3.55
C SER A 264 -10.03 13.32 -4.69
N VAL A 265 -8.82 12.82 -4.43
CA VAL A 265 -8.11 11.88 -5.30
C VAL A 265 -7.63 10.68 -4.50
N ALA A 266 -7.61 9.50 -5.13
CA ALA A 266 -6.92 8.34 -4.59
C ALA A 266 -5.46 8.32 -5.07
N VAL A 267 -4.56 7.93 -4.18
CA VAL A 267 -3.12 7.83 -4.47
C VAL A 267 -2.66 6.40 -4.22
N PRO A 268 -2.24 5.67 -5.26
CA PRO A 268 -1.54 4.39 -5.11
C PRO A 268 -0.23 4.60 -4.35
N LEU A 269 -0.01 3.83 -3.28
CA LEU A 269 1.16 3.92 -2.41
C LEU A 269 2.14 2.78 -2.69
N SER A 270 2.69 2.75 -3.90
CA SER A 270 3.56 1.67 -4.40
C SER A 270 4.75 1.35 -3.47
N TYR A 271 5.40 2.35 -2.88
CA TYR A 271 6.44 2.14 -1.87
C TYR A 271 5.88 1.43 -0.62
N GLN A 272 4.77 1.92 -0.06
CA GLN A 272 4.14 1.36 1.13
C GLN A 272 3.63 -0.06 0.89
N ALA A 273 3.11 -0.33 -0.32
CA ALA A 273 2.70 -1.65 -0.76
C ALA A 273 3.88 -2.63 -0.70
N GLY A 274 5.02 -2.26 -1.31
CA GLY A 274 6.23 -3.07 -1.27
C GLY A 274 6.77 -3.26 0.15
N TYR A 275 6.79 -2.19 0.95
CA TYR A 275 7.24 -2.25 2.34
C TYR A 275 6.37 -3.22 3.17
N SER A 276 5.06 -3.07 3.09
CA SER A 276 4.10 -3.87 3.87
C SER A 276 4.12 -5.34 3.44
N ALA A 277 4.21 -5.59 2.13
CA ALA A 277 4.33 -6.95 1.60
C ALA A 277 5.59 -7.66 2.10
N MET A 278 6.72 -6.97 2.17
CA MET A 278 7.95 -7.54 2.75
C MET A 278 7.84 -7.75 4.26
N ILE A 279 7.17 -6.87 5.02
CA ILE A 279 6.94 -7.08 6.45
C ILE A 279 6.09 -8.34 6.68
N ALA A 280 5.01 -8.51 5.92
CA ALA A 280 4.19 -9.72 5.97
C ALA A 280 5.03 -10.98 5.64
N ALA A 281 5.81 -10.94 4.55
CA ALA A 281 6.71 -12.02 4.18
C ALA A 281 7.77 -12.31 5.24
N ALA A 282 8.37 -11.27 5.85
CA ALA A 282 9.39 -11.43 6.87
C ALA A 282 8.83 -12.01 8.18
N ASN A 283 7.61 -11.64 8.56
CA ASN A 283 6.93 -12.22 9.72
C ASN A 283 6.65 -13.71 9.51
N LEU A 284 6.16 -14.07 8.32
CA LEU A 284 5.96 -15.47 7.93
C LEU A 284 7.28 -16.25 7.92
N ALA A 285 8.34 -15.67 7.34
CA ALA A 285 9.67 -16.26 7.29
C ALA A 285 10.29 -16.53 8.68
N LYS A 286 9.86 -15.79 9.71
CA LYS A 286 10.30 -15.94 11.11
C LYS A 286 9.36 -16.81 11.95
N GLY A 287 8.30 -17.36 11.37
CA GLY A 287 7.33 -18.20 12.08
C GLY A 287 6.35 -17.42 12.96
N ALA A 288 6.19 -16.11 12.77
CA ALA A 288 5.27 -15.27 13.56
C ALA A 288 3.78 -15.41 13.14
N GLY A 289 3.44 -16.37 12.25
CA GLY A 289 2.10 -16.58 11.72
C GLY A 289 1.66 -15.54 10.68
N ASN A 290 0.50 -15.77 10.06
CA ASN A 290 -0.03 -14.97 8.93
C ASN A 290 -0.68 -13.64 9.37
N GLY A 291 -0.48 -13.21 10.62
CA GLY A 291 -1.35 -12.24 11.30
C GLY A 291 -1.04 -10.75 11.07
N ALA A 292 -0.27 -10.38 10.06
CA ALA A 292 -0.06 -8.97 9.74
C ALA A 292 -1.23 -8.50 8.85
N GLU A 293 -2.12 -7.68 9.42
CA GLU A 293 -3.02 -6.85 8.63
C GLU A 293 -2.16 -6.04 7.65
N ILE A 294 -2.43 -6.19 6.37
CA ILE A 294 -1.66 -5.52 5.32
C ILE A 294 -2.30 -4.15 5.17
N PRO A 295 -1.60 -3.06 5.53
CA PRO A 295 -2.15 -1.71 5.41
C PRO A 295 -2.54 -1.46 3.96
N THR A 296 -3.69 -0.79 3.76
CA THR A 296 -4.18 -0.39 2.44
C THR A 296 -3.06 0.26 1.63
N SER A 297 -2.86 -0.22 0.41
CA SER A 297 -1.79 0.23 -0.47
C SER A 297 -2.18 1.45 -1.31
N ALA A 298 -3.22 2.16 -0.88
CA ALA A 298 -3.67 3.43 -1.42
C ALA A 298 -4.25 4.31 -0.30
N MET A 299 -4.38 5.60 -0.58
CA MET A 299 -5.02 6.56 0.34
C MET A 299 -5.85 7.60 -0.40
N ILE A 300 -6.87 8.12 0.27
CA ILE A 300 -7.63 9.27 -0.20
C ILE A 300 -6.96 10.56 0.25
N VAL A 301 -6.85 11.50 -0.68
CA VAL A 301 -6.31 12.84 -0.47
C VAL A 301 -7.37 13.87 -0.84
N ASN A 302 -7.66 14.77 0.09
CA ASN A 302 -8.53 15.93 -0.09
C ASN A 302 -7.84 17.20 0.46
N SER A 303 -8.54 18.33 0.43
CA SER A 303 -8.06 19.63 0.93
C SER A 303 -7.63 19.61 2.40
N ALA A 304 -8.25 18.76 3.23
CA ALA A 304 -7.96 18.65 4.66
C ALA A 304 -6.75 17.74 4.96
N SER A 305 -6.38 16.86 4.03
CA SER A 305 -5.33 15.86 4.23
C SER A 305 -4.00 16.19 3.52
N ILE A 306 -3.89 17.36 2.88
CA ILE A 306 -2.70 17.76 2.13
C ILE A 306 -2.05 19.03 2.68
N ASP A 307 -0.76 18.96 3.00
CA ASP A 307 0.07 20.10 3.38
C ASP A 307 1.06 20.42 2.24
N LEU A 308 0.71 21.40 1.41
CA LEU A 308 1.54 21.84 0.28
C LEU A 308 2.83 22.55 0.69
N ALA A 309 2.88 23.15 1.88
CA ALA A 309 4.05 23.88 2.34
C ALA A 309 5.18 22.91 2.72
N ASN A 310 4.80 21.74 3.24
CA ASN A 310 5.75 20.74 3.71
C ASN A 310 5.84 19.51 2.79
N THR A 311 4.98 19.36 1.78
CA THR A 311 4.99 18.22 0.81
C THR A 311 4.61 16.88 1.46
N TYR A 312 3.70 16.89 2.45
CA TYR A 312 3.30 15.68 3.19
C TYR A 312 1.80 15.38 3.07
N LEU A 313 1.47 14.10 3.22
CA LEU A 313 0.10 13.62 3.35
C LEU A 313 -0.20 13.28 4.83
N VAL A 314 -1.39 13.68 5.29
CA VAL A 314 -1.85 13.50 6.66
C VAL A 314 -3.06 12.57 6.68
N ASN A 315 -3.10 11.60 7.59
CA ASN A 315 -4.30 10.78 7.84
C ASN A 315 -4.56 10.70 9.35
N ASP A 316 -5.78 11.06 9.79
CA ASP A 316 -6.21 11.02 11.20
C ASP A 316 -5.21 11.62 12.21
N GLY A 317 -4.60 12.75 11.85
CA GLY A 317 -3.59 13.43 12.69
C GLY A 317 -2.26 12.69 12.81
N LYS A 318 -2.06 11.62 12.05
CA LYS A 318 -0.80 10.86 11.94
C LYS A 318 -0.14 11.09 10.58
N TRP A 319 1.17 11.26 10.62
CA TRP A 319 2.02 11.53 9.46
C TRP A 319 2.17 10.27 8.61
N LEU A 320 1.66 10.27 7.38
CA LEU A 320 1.82 9.16 6.44
C LEU A 320 2.89 9.50 5.41
N LEU A 321 4.15 9.48 5.85
CA LEU A 321 5.35 9.52 5.02
C LEU A 321 5.51 10.80 4.15
N PRO A 322 6.74 11.11 3.70
CA PRO A 322 6.93 12.02 2.59
C PRO A 322 6.58 11.30 1.29
N VAL A 323 5.37 11.52 0.76
CA VAL A 323 5.10 11.23 -0.65
C VAL A 323 5.81 12.27 -1.50
N SER A 324 6.66 11.81 -2.41
CA SER A 324 7.16 12.66 -3.48
C SER A 324 5.98 13.09 -4.35
N ILE A 325 5.46 14.30 -4.13
CA ILE A 325 4.68 15.02 -5.13
C ILE A 325 5.62 15.15 -6.34
N SER A 326 5.38 14.34 -7.38
CA SER A 326 6.27 14.09 -8.51
C SER A 326 7.12 15.31 -8.92
N GLY A 327 8.43 15.26 -8.67
CA GLY A 327 9.39 16.28 -9.10
C GLY A 327 10.54 16.60 -8.13
N ALA A 328 10.49 16.19 -6.85
CA ALA A 328 11.58 16.42 -5.90
C ALA A 328 12.43 15.15 -5.71
N PRO A 329 13.79 15.23 -5.74
CA PRO A 329 14.62 14.09 -5.43
C PRO A 329 14.42 13.69 -3.96
N GLY A 330 14.02 12.43 -3.74
CA GLY A 330 13.73 11.81 -2.44
C GLY A 330 14.93 11.65 -1.49
N LYS A 331 15.86 12.61 -1.46
CA LYS A 331 17.01 12.59 -0.54
C LYS A 331 16.65 12.96 0.92
N ARG A 332 15.45 13.48 1.18
CA ARG A 332 14.95 13.75 2.55
C ARG A 332 13.96 12.70 3.07
N LEU A 333 13.89 11.52 2.45
CA LEU A 333 12.96 10.45 2.85
C LEU A 333 13.38 9.73 4.15
N PHE A 334 14.63 9.90 4.60
CA PHE A 334 15.19 9.10 5.71
C PHE A 334 15.85 9.90 6.85
N GLU A 335 15.84 11.24 6.83
CA GLU A 335 16.53 12.04 7.87
C GLU A 335 15.63 12.57 8.98
N THR A 336 14.30 12.42 8.89
CA THR A 336 13.42 12.77 10.01
C THR A 336 12.94 11.50 10.69
N THR A 337 13.62 11.12 11.77
CA THR A 337 12.89 10.50 12.88
C THR A 337 11.72 11.42 13.21
N PRO A 338 10.48 10.92 13.33
CA PRO A 338 9.35 11.76 13.62
C PRO A 338 9.56 12.40 15.00
N THR A 339 9.88 13.69 15.06
CA THR A 339 9.67 14.46 16.28
C THR A 339 8.16 14.65 16.41
N PRO A 340 7.52 14.13 17.48
CA PRO A 340 6.10 14.36 17.70
C PRO A 340 5.82 15.87 17.79
N PRO A 341 4.72 16.38 17.21
CA PRO A 341 4.44 17.80 17.21
C PRO A 341 4.25 18.31 18.65
N ILE A 342 5.00 19.34 19.03
CA ILE A 342 4.72 20.14 20.22
C ILE A 342 3.47 20.96 19.92
N CYS A 343 2.33 20.58 20.53
CA CYS A 343 1.08 21.34 20.45
C CYS A 343 1.29 22.72 21.08
N LYS A 344 1.46 23.77 20.26
CA LYS A 344 1.68 25.16 20.73
C LYS A 344 0.41 25.88 21.23
N SER A 345 -0.74 25.21 21.32
CA SER A 345 -1.98 25.80 21.83
C SER A 345 -2.77 24.90 22.80
N CYS A 346 -2.21 23.77 23.23
CA CYS A 346 -2.81 22.96 24.29
C CYS A 346 -2.51 23.60 25.66
N VAL A 347 -3.31 24.59 26.07
CA VAL A 347 -3.33 25.03 27.48
C VAL A 347 -3.95 23.89 28.29
N PRO A 348 -3.28 23.31 29.31
CA PRO A 348 -3.89 22.30 30.14
C PRO A 348 -4.92 22.99 31.06
N THR A 349 -6.21 22.81 30.78
CA THR A 349 -7.23 23.04 31.79
C THR A 349 -7.10 21.96 32.86
N ALA A 350 -6.56 22.35 34.01
CA ALA A 350 -6.62 21.55 35.21
C ALA A 350 -8.10 21.31 35.54
N HIS A 351 -8.55 20.05 35.53
CA HIS A 351 -9.80 19.66 36.17
C HIS A 351 -9.53 18.75 37.36
N PRO A 352 -10.35 18.87 38.43
CA PRO A 352 -9.97 18.47 39.77
C PRO A 352 -10.19 16.98 40.01
N VAL A 353 -9.33 16.44 40.88
CA VAL A 353 -9.37 15.09 41.42
C VAL A 353 -10.70 14.84 42.13
N ILE A 354 -11.44 13.82 41.71
CA ILE A 354 -12.54 13.24 42.49
C ILE A 354 -11.97 12.02 43.24
N PRO A 355 -12.05 11.95 44.58
CA PRO A 355 -11.53 10.83 45.35
C PRO A 355 -12.52 9.65 45.30
N THR A 356 -12.00 8.46 45.04
CA THR A 356 -12.72 7.19 45.19
C THR A 356 -12.81 6.78 46.67
N PRO A 357 -13.94 6.23 47.15
CA PRO A 357 -13.92 5.32 48.28
C PRO A 357 -13.27 3.98 47.93
#